data_AF-A0A0E3WRL8-F1
#
_entry.id   AF-A0A0E3WRL8-F1
#
_cell.length_a   1.000
_cell.length_b   1.000
_cell.length_c   1.000
_cell.angle_alpha   90.00
_cell.angle_beta   90.00
_cell.angle_gamma   90.00
#
_symmetry.space_group_name_H-M   'P 1'
#
loop_
_entity.id
_entity.type
_entity.pdbx_description
1 polymer ?
#
loop_
_entity_poly.entity_id
_entity_poly.type
_entity_poly.pdbx_seq_one_letter_code
_entity_poly.pdbx_strand_id
1 'polypeptide(L)'
;MYHDIRLSALEYLHFEGEREACRYVIENIEIQDSLTEEELVRSILKSLQKVIYDGIEVENLIEVLEENYGVTESCCMGIIERIQLELGMYCPDRKRLYFADPEEPGSYTKKNTLYFLLDSCSQFIRL
;
A
#
# COMPACT_ATOMS: atom_id res chain seq x y z
N MET A 1 2.14 10.50 7.85
CA MET A 1 3.59 10.44 7.57
C MET A 1 4.01 9.02 7.83
N TYR A 2 4.57 8.34 6.83
CA TYR A 2 4.98 6.95 6.91
C TYR A 2 6.50 6.86 6.85
N HIS A 3 7.08 5.85 7.47
CA HIS A 3 8.53 5.70 7.56
C HIS A 3 8.93 4.39 6.89
N ASP A 4 9.92 4.45 6.01
CA ASP A 4 10.63 3.27 5.53
C ASP A 4 11.67 2.90 6.59
N ILE A 5 11.47 1.74 7.21
CA ILE A 5 12.22 1.31 8.39
C ILE A 5 13.15 0.18 8.00
N ARG A 6 14.45 0.37 8.25
CA ARG A 6 15.42 -0.72 8.16
C ARG A 6 15.70 -1.25 9.55
N LEU A 7 15.50 -2.55 9.71
CA LEU A 7 15.90 -3.30 10.89
C LEU A 7 17.22 -4.02 10.61
N SER A 8 18.29 -3.68 11.33
CA SER A 8 19.54 -4.42 11.27
C SER A 8 19.61 -5.38 12.44
N ALA A 9 19.32 -6.66 12.21
CA ALA A 9 19.53 -7.71 13.20
C ALA A 9 20.95 -8.28 13.06
N LEU A 10 21.74 -8.26 14.14
CA LEU A 10 23.04 -8.93 14.20
C LEU A 10 22.82 -10.41 14.53
N GLU A 11 23.27 -11.32 13.65
CA GLU A 11 23.09 -12.78 13.73
C GLU A 11 23.69 -13.46 14.98
N TYR A 12 24.38 -12.73 15.86
CA TYR A 12 25.15 -13.29 16.99
C TYR A 12 24.92 -12.58 18.34
N LEU A 13 23.69 -12.18 18.64
CA LEU A 13 23.34 -11.62 19.94
C LEU A 13 22.58 -12.64 20.80
N HIS A 14 23.13 -12.93 21.97
CA HIS A 14 22.44 -13.68 23.01
C HIS A 14 21.70 -12.68 23.90
N PHE A 15 20.37 -12.77 23.95
CA PHE A 15 19.54 -11.94 24.80
C PHE A 15 19.11 -12.77 26.02
N GLU A 16 19.21 -12.20 27.23
CA GLU A 16 18.79 -12.90 28.45
C GLU A 16 17.27 -12.95 28.61
N GLY A 17 16.51 -12.24 27.75
CA GLY A 17 15.06 -12.35 27.66
C GLY A 17 14.42 -11.43 26.61
N GLU A 18 13.12 -11.63 26.37
CA GLU A 18 12.33 -10.90 25.37
C GLU A 18 12.43 -9.38 25.52
N ARG A 19 12.48 -8.87 26.76
CA ARG A 19 12.56 -7.43 27.04
C ARG A 19 13.87 -6.81 26.56
N GLU A 20 14.96 -7.56 26.61
CA GLU A 20 16.29 -7.12 26.17
C GLU A 20 16.39 -7.18 24.65
N ALA A 21 15.85 -8.25 24.04
CA ALA A 21 15.70 -8.37 22.60
C ALA A 21 14.85 -7.24 22.01
N CYS A 22 13.67 -6.96 22.58
CA CYS A 22 12.81 -5.85 22.15
C CYS A 22 13.51 -4.50 22.30
N ARG A 23 14.24 -4.28 23.39
CA ARG A 23 14.98 -3.02 23.59
C ARG A 23 16.06 -2.85 22.53
N TYR A 24 16.84 -3.88 22.27
CA TYR A 24 17.88 -3.85 21.24
C TYR A 24 17.30 -3.54 19.87
N VAL A 25 16.20 -4.21 19.50
CA VAL A 25 15.50 -3.94 18.24
C VAL A 25 15.09 -2.47 18.15
N ILE A 26 14.46 -1.92 19.19
CA ILE A 26 14.03 -0.51 19.20
C ILE A 26 15.23 0.45 19.09
N GLU A 27 16.32 0.18 19.80
CA GLU A 27 17.53 1.02 19.78
C GLU A 27 18.27 0.99 18.44
N ASN A 28 18.06 -0.04 17.62
CA ASN A 28 18.74 -0.23 16.34
C ASN A 28 17.80 -0.09 15.13
N ILE A 29 16.59 0.44 15.33
CA ILE A 29 15.72 0.87 14.23
C ILE A 29 16.29 2.15 13.62
N GLU A 30 16.58 2.10 12.32
CA GLU A 30 16.95 3.27 11.53
C GLU A 30 15.83 3.63 10.57
N ILE A 31 15.39 4.89 10.57
CA ILE A 31 14.49 5.42 9.54
C ILE A 31 15.37 5.72 8.31
N GLN A 32 15.18 4.97 7.23
CA GLN A 32 15.94 5.19 6.00
C GLN A 32 15.39 6.36 5.20
N ASP A 33 14.07 6.42 5.09
CA ASP A 33 13.38 7.48 4.38
C ASP A 33 12.00 7.70 5.01
N SER A 34 11.43 8.87 4.78
CA SER A 34 10.06 9.19 5.21
C SER A 34 9.21 9.43 3.98
N LEU A 35 8.20 8.58 3.79
CA LEU A 35 7.25 8.72 2.72
C LEU A 35 6.06 9.54 3.20
N THR A 36 5.61 10.45 2.34
CA THR A 36 4.25 10.99 2.46
C THR A 36 3.24 9.87 2.25
N GLU A 37 2.02 10.06 2.74
CA GLU A 37 0.94 9.08 2.53
C GLU A 37 0.64 8.90 1.04
N GLU A 38 0.73 9.99 0.28
CA GLU A 38 0.55 10.02 -1.16
C GLU A 38 1.60 9.16 -1.90
N GLU A 39 2.86 9.20 -1.46
CA GLU A 39 3.95 8.41 -2.06
C GLU A 39 3.82 6.92 -1.75
N LEU A 40 3.48 6.59 -0.49
CA LEU A 40 3.23 5.21 -0.09
C LEU A 40 2.08 4.61 -0.91
N VAL A 41 0.95 5.32 -0.97
CA VAL A 41 -0.24 4.88 -1.74
C VAL A 41 0.10 4.75 -3.22
N ARG A 42 0.88 5.67 -3.80
CA ARG A 42 1.31 5.57 -5.21
C ARG A 42 2.18 4.33 -5.46
N SER A 43 3.11 4.02 -4.56
CA SER A 43 3.97 2.84 -4.66
C SER A 43 3.13 1.56 -4.59
N ILE A 44 2.27 1.46 -3.57
CA ILE A 44 1.35 0.36 -3.34
C ILE A 44 0.46 0.13 -4.56
N LEU A 45 -0.20 1.18 -5.08
CA LEU A 45 -1.08 1.10 -6.25
C LEU A 45 -0.35 0.58 -7.49
N LYS A 46 0.88 1.03 -7.74
CA LYS A 46 1.66 0.60 -8.90
C LYS A 46 1.95 -0.91 -8.87
N SER A 47 2.22 -1.46 -7.70
CA SER A 47 2.40 -2.91 -7.51
C SER A 47 1.09 -3.69 -7.47
N LEU A 48 0.07 -3.14 -6.82
CA LEU A 48 -1.24 -3.79 -6.64
C LEU A 48 -2.03 -3.92 -7.94
N GLN A 49 -1.74 -3.14 -8.99
CA GLN A 49 -2.35 -3.30 -10.31
C GLN A 49 -2.29 -4.73 -10.87
N LYS A 50 -1.33 -5.55 -10.43
CA LYS A 50 -1.19 -6.95 -10.86
C LYS A 50 -1.94 -7.95 -9.98
N VAL A 51 -2.41 -7.51 -8.81
CA VAL A 51 -2.97 -8.35 -7.75
C VAL A 51 -4.45 -8.03 -7.50
N ILE A 52 -4.87 -6.78 -7.71
CA ILE A 52 -6.26 -6.36 -7.57
C ILE A 52 -7.07 -6.90 -8.75
N TYR A 53 -8.19 -7.55 -8.43
CA TYR A 53 -9.19 -8.02 -9.38
C TYR A 53 -10.59 -7.67 -8.86
N ASP A 54 -11.57 -7.74 -9.77
CA ASP A 54 -12.96 -7.44 -9.42
C ASP A 54 -13.51 -8.45 -8.41
N GLY A 55 -14.09 -7.95 -7.32
CA GLY A 55 -14.58 -8.77 -6.22
C GLY A 55 -13.51 -9.24 -5.22
N ILE A 56 -12.31 -8.63 -5.23
CA ILE A 56 -11.26 -8.89 -4.23
C ILE A 56 -11.81 -8.64 -2.81
N GLU A 57 -11.50 -9.55 -1.89
CA GLU A 57 -11.89 -9.43 -0.49
C GLU A 57 -11.02 -8.39 0.22
N VAL A 58 -11.65 -7.57 1.08
CA VAL A 58 -10.98 -6.55 1.88
C VAL A 58 -9.94 -7.19 2.80
N GLU A 59 -10.25 -8.35 3.38
CA GLU A 59 -9.32 -9.11 4.24
C GLU A 59 -8.06 -9.52 3.48
N ASN A 60 -8.19 -10.04 2.25
CA ASN A 60 -7.02 -10.37 1.41
C ASN A 60 -6.18 -9.13 1.10
N LEU A 61 -6.82 -7.97 0.91
CA LEU A 61 -6.09 -6.72 0.68
C LEU A 61 -5.37 -6.24 1.93
N ILE A 62 -5.95 -6.45 3.13
CA ILE A 62 -5.29 -6.19 4.41
C ILE A 62 -4.05 -7.08 4.54
N GLU A 63 -4.18 -8.40 4.34
CA GLU A 63 -3.04 -9.33 4.40
C GLU A 63 -1.91 -8.91 3.45
N VAL A 64 -2.25 -8.52 2.22
CA VAL A 64 -1.25 -8.02 1.25
C VAL A 64 -0.54 -6.75 1.77
N LEU A 65 -1.27 -5.83 2.39
CA LEU A 65 -0.71 -4.59 2.96
C LEU A 65 0.19 -4.86 4.17
N GLU A 66 -0.18 -5.80 5.02
CA GLU A 66 0.61 -6.18 6.19
C GLU A 66 1.87 -6.95 5.79
N GLU A 67 1.72 -8.02 4.99
CA GLU A 67 2.81 -8.93 4.67
C GLU A 67 3.83 -8.32 3.69
N ASN A 68 3.37 -7.56 2.68
CA ASN A 68 4.25 -7.08 1.62
C ASN A 68 4.74 -5.64 1.85
N TYR A 69 4.02 -4.85 2.64
CA TYR A 69 4.34 -3.43 2.84
C TYR A 69 4.52 -3.05 4.31
N GLY A 70 4.34 -3.99 5.25
CA GLY A 70 4.53 -3.72 6.68
C GLY A 70 3.57 -2.67 7.23
N VAL A 71 2.42 -2.46 6.58
CA VAL A 71 1.39 -1.54 7.06
C VAL A 71 0.76 -2.17 8.29
N THR A 72 0.53 -1.38 9.34
CA THR A 72 -0.18 -1.88 10.52
C THR A 72 -1.68 -1.97 10.25
N GLU A 73 -2.36 -2.96 10.86
CA GLU A 73 -3.82 -3.15 10.76
C GLU A 73 -4.61 -1.84 10.92
N SER A 74 -4.22 -1.00 11.89
CA SER A 74 -4.85 0.31 12.16
C SER A 74 -4.76 1.30 11.00
N CYS A 75 -3.78 1.14 10.12
CA CYS A 75 -3.55 2.00 8.96
C CYS A 75 -4.10 1.38 7.66
N CYS A 76 -4.34 0.06 7.62
CA CYS A 76 -4.79 -0.63 6.41
C CYS A 76 -6.09 -0.04 5.85
N MET A 77 -7.09 0.22 6.71
CA MET A 77 -8.38 0.76 6.23
C MET A 77 -8.26 2.12 5.54
N GLY A 78 -7.43 3.03 6.06
CA GLY A 78 -7.21 4.33 5.43
C GLY A 78 -6.56 4.22 4.05
N ILE A 79 -5.61 3.29 3.90
CA ILE A 79 -4.98 3.00 2.60
C ILE A 79 -6.00 2.37 1.64
N ILE A 80 -6.84 1.44 2.11
CA ILE A 80 -7.87 0.79 1.29
C ILE A 80 -8.91 1.78 0.79
N GLU A 81 -9.38 2.71 1.63
CA GLU A 81 -10.28 3.79 1.21
C GLU A 81 -9.66 4.63 0.10
N ARG A 82 -8.35 4.90 0.19
CA ARG A 82 -7.62 5.66 -0.83
C ARG A 82 -7.46 4.88 -2.13
N ILE A 83 -7.21 3.56 -2.04
CA ILE A 83 -7.20 2.65 -3.21
C ILE A 83 -8.57 2.64 -3.88
N GLN A 84 -9.67 2.56 -3.12
CA GLN A 84 -11.03 2.62 -3.66
C GLN A 84 -11.26 3.90 -4.47
N LEU A 85 -10.87 5.04 -3.92
CA LEU A 85 -11.02 6.32 -4.59
C LEU A 85 -10.15 6.45 -5.85
N GLU A 86 -8.90 6.00 -5.81
CA GLU A 86 -7.97 6.12 -6.94
C GLU A 86 -8.29 5.14 -8.08
N LEU A 87 -8.77 3.93 -7.77
CA LEU A 87 -9.14 2.91 -8.76
C LEU A 87 -10.60 2.95 -9.18
N GLY A 88 -11.42 3.83 -8.59
CA GLY A 88 -12.86 3.88 -8.87
C GLY A 88 -13.56 2.60 -8.45
N MET A 89 -13.22 2.06 -7.29
CA MET A 89 -13.85 0.86 -6.73
C MET A 89 -14.90 1.22 -5.69
N TYR A 90 -15.83 0.30 -5.44
CA TYR A 90 -16.86 0.43 -4.42
C TYR A 90 -17.02 -0.87 -3.62
N CYS A 91 -17.55 -0.75 -2.40
CA CYS A 91 -17.68 -1.85 -1.45
C CYS A 91 -19.13 -1.92 -0.92
N PRO A 92 -20.04 -2.58 -1.64
CA PRO A 92 -21.47 -2.57 -1.28
C PRO A 92 -21.78 -3.42 -0.05
N ASP A 93 -21.01 -4.50 0.15
CA ASP A 93 -21.22 -5.51 1.20
C ASP A 93 -20.26 -5.37 2.39
N ARG A 94 -19.38 -4.36 2.35
CA ARG A 94 -18.27 -4.14 3.32
C ARG A 94 -17.26 -5.28 3.38
N LYS A 95 -17.25 -6.18 2.39
CA LYS A 95 -16.37 -7.35 2.35
C LYS A 95 -15.56 -7.42 1.07
N ARG A 96 -16.10 -6.95 -0.04
CA ARG A 96 -15.48 -7.09 -1.36
C ARG A 96 -15.46 -5.77 -2.10
N LEU A 97 -14.36 -5.53 -2.82
CA LEU A 97 -14.17 -4.37 -3.66
C LEU A 97 -14.45 -4.71 -5.11
N TYR A 98 -15.27 -3.90 -5.75
CA TYR A 98 -15.67 -4.05 -7.13
C TYR A 98 -15.28 -2.81 -7.92
N PHE A 99 -14.88 -2.97 -9.19
CA PHE A 99 -14.66 -1.84 -10.07
C PHE A 99 -16.01 -1.24 -10.48
N ALA A 100 -16.13 0.09 -10.38
CA ALA A 100 -17.32 0.77 -10.88
C ALA A 100 -17.37 0.70 -12.41
N ASP A 101 -18.53 0.37 -12.96
CA ASP A 101 -18.74 0.39 -14.40
C ASP A 101 -18.68 1.84 -14.90
N PRO A 102 -17.83 2.18 -15.89
CA PRO A 102 -17.78 3.52 -16.47
C PRO A 102 -19.06 3.90 -17.22
N GLU A 103 -19.94 2.95 -17.55
CA GLU A 103 -21.17 3.20 -18.33
C GLU A 103 -22.43 3.43 -17.48
N GLU A 104 -22.36 3.25 -16.15
CA GLU A 104 -23.52 3.48 -15.28
C GLU A 104 -23.74 4.97 -14.92
N PRO A 105 -24.94 5.54 -15.22
CA PRO A 105 -25.25 6.93 -14.91
C PRO A 105 -25.38 7.13 -13.39
N GLY A 106 -24.38 7.79 -12.79
CA GLY A 106 -24.25 7.99 -11.34
C GLY A 106 -22.91 7.49 -10.76
N SER A 107 -22.13 6.76 -11.56
CA SER A 107 -20.77 6.34 -11.25
C SER A 107 -19.84 7.56 -11.19
N TYR A 108 -19.25 7.81 -10.01
CA TYR A 108 -18.25 8.87 -9.82
C TYR A 108 -16.90 8.43 -10.40
N THR A 109 -16.82 8.19 -11.71
CA THR A 109 -15.52 8.06 -12.36
C THR A 109 -14.86 9.45 -12.37
N LYS A 110 -14.10 9.76 -11.31
CA LYS A 110 -13.12 10.83 -11.36
C LYS A 110 -12.11 10.39 -12.42
N LYS A 111 -12.15 11.02 -13.59
CA LYS A 111 -11.20 10.77 -14.69
C LYS A 111 -9.77 11.14 -14.25
N ASN A 112 -9.14 10.30 -13.44
CA ASN A 112 -7.70 10.28 -13.26
C ASN A 112 -7.06 9.43 -14.38
N THR A 113 -7.48 9.70 -15.62
CA THR A 113 -6.90 9.15 -16.87
C THR A 113 -5.44 9.59 -17.08
N LEU A 114 -4.85 10.31 -16.13
CA LEU A 114 -3.45 10.75 -16.18
C LEU A 114 -2.47 9.71 -15.61
N TYR A 115 -2.92 8.77 -14.75
CA TYR A 115 -2.01 7.76 -14.21
C TYR A 115 -1.75 6.59 -15.16
N PHE A 116 -2.73 6.24 -15.99
CA PHE A 116 -2.60 5.17 -16.98
C PHE A 116 -1.88 5.59 -18.27
N LEU A 117 -1.77 6.89 -18.56
CA LEU A 117 -1.17 7.41 -19.80
C LEU A 117 0.31 7.82 -19.69
N LEU A 118 0.85 7.98 -18.48
CA LEU A 118 2.26 8.37 -18.32
C LEU A 118 3.25 7.21 -18.54
N ASP A 119 2.79 5.96 -18.55
CA ASP A 119 3.63 4.81 -18.89
C ASP A 119 3.98 4.78 -20.41
N SER A 120 3.16 5.43 -21.25
CA SER A 120 3.41 5.52 -22.69
C SER A 120 4.47 6.57 -23.08
N CYS A 121 4.74 7.56 -22.22
CA CYS A 121 5.64 8.68 -22.54
C CYS A 121 7.08 8.48 -22.04
N SER A 122 7.35 7.52 -21.15
CA SER A 122 8.72 7.27 -20.67
C SER A 122 9.63 6.52 -21.65
N GLN A 123 9.12 6.09 -22.82
CA GLN A 123 9.97 5.51 -23.87
C GLN A 123 10.63 6.53 -24.80
N PHE A 124 10.33 7.83 -24.69
CA PHE A 124 10.80 8.84 -25.67
C PHE A 124 11.83 9.87 -25.18
N ILE A 125 12.36 9.76 -23.96
CA ILE A 125 13.49 10.60 -23.54
C ILE A 125 14.66 9.72 -23.11
N ARG A 126 15.27 9.08 -24.10
CA ARG A 126 16.68 8.68 -24.07
C ARG A 126 17.35 9.26 -25.31
N LEU A 127 17.91 10.47 -25.17
CA LEU A 127 19.02 11.00 -25.96
C LEU A 127 19.86 11.90 -25.04
#